data_AF-A0A8C5BFR5-F1
#
_entry.id   AF-A0A8C5BFR5-F1
#
_cell.length_a   1.000
_cell.length_b   1.000
_cell.length_c   1.000
_cell.angle_alpha   90.00
_cell.angle_beta   90.00
_cell.angle_gamma   90.00
#
_symmetry.space_group_name_H-M   'P 1'
#
loop_
_entity.id
_entity.type
_entity.pdbx_description
1 polymer ?
#
loop_
_entity_poly.entity_id
_entity_poly.type
_entity_poly.pdbx_seq_one_letter_code
_entity_poly.pdbx_strand_id
1 'polypeptide(L)'
;MPRLTDLDRALAIGQLQAGVPQNQVAALFGLSPSTLSKLKAKFHITGDVKDRPRSGRPKKMMPQEDDAPRRPFHHPVSPYAAFPLTPTEEY
;
A
#
# COMPACT_ATOMS: atom_id res chain seq x y z
N MET A 1 14.13 -2.22 14.74
CA MET A 1 13.77 -1.15 15.70
C MET A 1 12.62 -1.68 16.55
N PRO A 2 12.82 -1.91 17.86
CA PRO A 2 11.69 -2.13 18.77
C PRO A 2 10.67 -1.02 18.53
N ARG A 3 9.41 -1.39 18.34
CA ARG A 3 8.34 -0.41 18.09
C ARG A 3 8.03 0.23 19.43
N LEU A 4 8.76 1.30 19.74
CA LEU A 4 8.50 2.12 20.90
C LEU A 4 7.05 2.60 20.85
N THR A 5 6.33 2.49 21.96
CA THR A 5 4.94 2.92 22.02
C THR A 5 4.86 4.44 21.88
N ASP A 6 3.72 4.97 21.45
CA ASP A 6 3.53 6.42 21.38
C ASP A 6 3.65 7.06 22.77
N LEU A 7 3.29 6.33 23.83
CA LEU A 7 3.44 6.75 25.21
C LEU A 7 4.92 6.93 25.59
N ASP A 8 5.76 5.94 25.31
CA ASP A 8 7.20 6.01 25.63
C ASP A 8 7.88 7.18 24.91
N ARG A 9 7.48 7.44 23.66
CA ARG A 9 7.99 8.58 22.89
C ARG A 9 7.56 9.90 23.52
N ALA A 10 6.33 10.00 24.03
CA ALA A 10 5.82 11.20 24.68
C ALA A 10 6.53 11.44 26.01
N LEU A 11 6.74 10.37 26.80
CA LEU A 11 7.52 10.43 28.03
C LEU A 11 8.98 10.86 27.75
N ALA A 12 9.62 10.30 26.72
CA ALA A 12 10.97 10.68 26.33
C ALA A 12 11.07 12.16 25.92
N ILE A 13 10.10 12.69 25.17
CA ILE A 13 10.02 14.12 24.85
C ILE A 13 9.82 14.97 26.12
N GLY A 14 8.93 14.54 27.03
CA GLY A 14 8.70 15.23 28.30
C GLY A 14 9.96 15.31 29.17
N GLN A 15 10.74 14.23 29.25
CA GLN A 15 12.02 14.21 29.96
C GLN A 15 13.05 15.16 29.32
N LEU A 16 13.10 15.22 28.00
CA LEU A 16 13.96 16.18 27.28
C LEU A 16 13.55 17.64 27.53
N GLN A 17 12.25 17.91 27.67
CA GLN A 17 11.72 19.24 28.01
C GLN A 17 12.00 19.62 29.46
N ALA A 18 12.00 18.64 30.37
CA ALA A 18 12.40 18.81 31.77
C ALA A 18 13.91 19.06 31.96
N GLY A 19 14.70 19.04 30.88
CA GLY A 19 16.14 19.31 30.91
C GLY A 19 17.00 18.07 31.21
N VAL A 20 16.43 16.87 31.20
CA VAL A 20 17.21 15.63 31.39
C VAL A 20 18.12 15.42 30.17
N PRO A 21 19.41 15.08 30.39
CA PRO A 21 20.35 14.88 29.30
C PRO A 21 19.93 13.71 28.41
N GLN A 22 20.06 13.90 27.11
CA GLN A 22 19.62 12.95 26.08
C GLN A 22 20.25 11.55 26.23
N ASN A 23 21.47 11.45 26.73
CA ASN A 23 22.13 10.17 26.98
C ASN A 23 21.46 9.36 28.09
N GLN A 24 20.98 10.02 29.15
CA GLN A 24 20.25 9.33 30.22
C GLN A 24 18.88 8.87 29.74
N VAL A 25 18.15 9.74 29.02
CA VAL A 25 16.86 9.37 28.42
C VAL A 25 17.04 8.20 27.44
N ALA A 26 18.10 8.20 26.64
CA ALA A 26 18.42 7.11 25.72
C ALA A 26 18.62 5.78 26.47
N ALA A 27 19.39 5.79 27.56
CA ALA A 27 19.62 4.61 28.39
C ALA A 27 18.34 4.09 29.05
N LEU A 28 17.48 4.99 29.56
CA LEU A 28 16.21 4.62 30.21
C LEU A 28 15.23 3.90 29.26
N PHE A 29 15.16 4.36 28.00
CA PHE A 29 14.26 3.79 27.00
C PHE A 29 14.94 2.74 26.10
N GLY A 30 16.21 2.40 26.33
CA GLY A 30 16.97 1.47 25.49
C GLY A 30 17.13 1.94 24.04
N LEU A 31 17.13 3.26 23.82
CA LEU A 31 17.23 3.89 22.51
C LEU A 31 18.65 4.35 22.20
N SER A 32 18.97 4.50 20.92
CA SER A 32 20.17 5.23 20.53
C SER A 32 19.96 6.74 20.71
N PRO A 33 21.00 7.51 21.08
CA PRO A 33 20.92 8.98 21.12
C PRO A 33 20.46 9.58 19.78
N SER A 34 20.88 8.97 18.66
CA SER A 34 20.44 9.36 17.32
C SER A 34 18.93 9.22 17.09
N THR A 35 18.30 8.24 17.72
CA THR A 35 16.84 8.04 17.65
C THR A 35 16.11 9.15 18.41
N LEU A 36 16.60 9.53 19.59
CA LEU A 36 16.06 10.68 20.33
C LEU A 36 16.24 12.00 19.58
N SER A 37 17.37 12.20 18.91
CA SER A 37 17.62 13.41 18.11
C SER A 37 16.58 13.54 16.98
N LYS A 38 16.33 12.44 16.25
CA LYS A 38 15.30 12.38 15.21
C LYS A 38 13.90 12.61 15.78
N LEU A 39 13.60 12.01 16.94
CA LEU A 39 12.31 12.18 17.60
C LEU A 39 12.07 13.64 18.01
N LYS A 40 13.08 14.28 18.62
CA LYS A 40 13.05 15.70 18.98
C LYS A 40 12.86 16.60 17.75
N ALA A 41 13.61 16.35 16.69
CA ALA A 41 13.47 17.11 15.43
C ALA A 41 12.07 16.96 14.82
N LYS A 42 11.53 15.72 14.77
CA LYS A 42 10.16 15.47 14.30
C LYS A 42 9.12 16.22 15.13
N PHE A 43 9.27 16.16 16.46
CA PHE A 43 8.37 16.84 17.39
C PHE A 43 8.41 18.36 17.22
N HIS A 44 9.58 18.96 17.02
CA HIS A 44 9.68 20.41 16.75
C HIS A 44 8.97 20.83 15.45
N ILE A 45 8.95 19.96 14.43
CA ILE A 45 8.33 20.27 13.13
C ILE A 45 6.82 20.03 13.15
N THR A 46 6.39 18.90 13.69
CA THR A 46 4.99 18.43 13.57
C THR A 46 4.17 18.75 14.82
N GLY A 47 4.80 18.90 15.99
CA GLY A 47 4.13 18.99 17.29
C GLY A 47 3.54 17.66 17.77
N ASP A 48 3.63 16.60 16.96
CA ASP A 48 3.08 15.28 17.28
C ASP A 48 4.20 14.24 17.47
N VAL A 49 3.95 13.35 18.41
CA VAL A 49 4.81 12.24 18.79
C VAL A 49 4.48 10.99 17.96
N LYS A 50 3.23 10.88 17.52
CA LYS A 50 2.71 9.72 16.79
C LYS A 50 3.43 9.51 15.45
N ASP A 51 3.48 8.25 15.03
CA ASP A 51 3.94 7.94 13.68
C ASP A 51 2.88 8.38 12.65
N ARG A 52 3.34 9.10 11.62
CA ARG A 52 2.46 9.51 10.52
C ARG A 52 1.96 8.24 9.82
N PRO A 53 0.65 8.15 9.51
CA PRO A 53 0.14 7.03 8.71
C PRO A 53 0.96 6.95 7.42
N ARG A 54 1.54 5.78 7.16
CA ARG A 54 2.28 5.54 5.92
C ARG A 54 1.27 5.59 4.79
N SER A 55 1.46 6.48 3.82
CA SER A 55 0.72 6.40 2.57
C SER A 55 1.11 5.07 1.91
N GLY A 56 0.22 4.08 1.98
CA GLY A 56 0.41 2.81 1.32
C GLY A 56 0.50 3.00 -0.19
N ARG A 57 0.92 1.94 -0.90
CA ARG A 57 0.80 1.92 -2.36
C ARG A 57 -0.69 2.07 -2.70
N PRO A 58 -1.09 3.04 -3.55
CA PRO A 58 -2.47 3.14 -3.98
C PRO A 58 -2.88 1.80 -4.59
N LYS A 59 -4.01 1.25 -4.12
CA LYS A 59 -4.61 0.07 -4.76
C LYS A 59 -4.98 0.48 -6.18
N LYS A 60 -4.60 -0.31 -7.17
CA LYS A 60 -4.98 -0.11 -8.57
C LYS A 60 -6.49 -0.36 -8.67
N MET A 61 -7.27 0.64 -8.30
CA MET A 61 -8.70 0.66 -8.51
C MET A 61 -8.86 1.07 -9.97
N MET A 62 -9.00 0.08 -10.86
CA MET A 62 -9.70 0.35 -12.10
C MET A 62 -11.13 0.66 -11.68
N PRO A 63 -11.70 1.84 -12.00
CA PRO A 63 -13.14 1.95 -12.07
C PRO A 63 -13.56 0.92 -13.10
N GLN A 64 -14.27 -0.11 -12.64
CA GLN A 64 -14.95 -1.01 -13.53
C GLN A 64 -16.03 -0.16 -14.20
N GLU A 65 -15.76 0.30 -15.41
CA GLU A 65 -16.74 0.88 -16.33
C GLU A 65 -17.71 -0.25 -16.71
N ASP A 66 -18.60 -0.61 -15.78
CA ASP A 66 -19.73 -1.53 -15.96
C ASP A 66 -20.89 -0.82 -16.67
N ASP A 67 -20.64 -0.17 -17.81
CA ASP A 67 -21.73 0.39 -18.63
C ASP A 67 -21.42 0.50 -20.13
N ALA A 68 -20.76 -0.51 -20.69
CA ALA A 68 -20.71 -0.69 -22.14
C ALA A 68 -21.43 -2.00 -22.53
N PRO A 69 -22.55 -1.95 -23.28
CA PRO A 69 -23.17 -3.16 -23.78
C PRO A 69 -22.17 -3.87 -24.72
N ARG A 70 -21.86 -5.14 -24.40
CA ARG A 70 -21.02 -6.01 -25.23
C ARG A 70 -21.62 -6.05 -26.63
N ARG A 71 -20.92 -5.47 -27.61
CA ARG A 71 -21.29 -5.57 -29.02
C ARG A 71 -21.35 -7.05 -29.41
N PRO A 72 -22.40 -7.54 -30.09
CA PRO A 72 -22.43 -8.92 -30.54
C PRO A 72 -21.35 -9.13 -31.60
N PHE A 73 -20.49 -10.12 -31.38
CA PHE A 73 -19.53 -10.61 -32.36
C PHE A 73 -20.32 -11.15 -33.57
N HIS A 74 -20.33 -10.42 -34.68
CA HIS A 74 -20.79 -10.94 -35.96
C HIS A 74 -19.66 -11.78 -36.55
N HIS A 75 -19.75 -13.10 -36.44
CA HIS A 75 -18.89 -14.01 -37.19
C HIS A 75 -19.35 -14.05 -38.65
N PRO A 76 -18.46 -13.89 -39.64
CA PRO A 76 -18.80 -14.15 -41.03
C PRO A 76 -18.95 -15.66 -41.24
N VAL A 77 -20.11 -16.08 -41.75
CA VAL A 77 -20.34 -17.46 -42.19
C VAL A 77 -19.40 -17.74 -43.38
N SER A 78 -18.52 -18.73 -43.22
CA SER A 78 -17.60 -19.18 -44.27
C SER A 78 -18.39 -19.79 -45.45
N PRO A 79 -18.13 -19.40 -46.71
CA PRO A 79 -18.92 -19.84 -47.87
C PRO A 79 -18.50 -21.20 -48.46
N TYR A 80 -17.60 -21.93 -47.80
CA TYR A 80 -17.05 -23.20 -48.32
C TYR A 80 -17.61 -24.41 -47.55
N ALA A 81 -18.80 -24.87 -47.92
CA ALA A 81 -19.28 -26.21 -47.61
C ALA A 81 -20.31 -26.67 -48.65
N ALA A 82 -19.88 -26.78 -49.91
CA ALA A 82 -20.63 -27.48 -50.95
C ALA A 82 -19.64 -28.17 -51.89
N PHE A 83 -19.31 -29.43 -51.58
CA PHE A 83 -18.80 -30.38 -52.57
C PHE A 83 -19.61 -31.69 -52.47
N PRO A 84 -19.84 -32.35 -53.62
CA PRO A 84 -21.03 -33.13 -53.92
C PRO A 84 -20.93 -34.60 -53.45
N LEU A 85 -22.07 -35.15 -53.00
CA LEU A 85 -22.24 -36.59 -52.82
C LEU A 85 -22.33 -37.26 -54.19
N THR A 86 -21.34 -38.10 -54.50
CA THR A 86 -21.41 -39.07 -55.59
C THR A 86 -22.50 -40.11 -55.31
N PRO A 87 -23.42 -40.42 -56.24
CA PRO A 87 -24.29 -41.56 -56.07
C PRO A 87 -23.50 -42.84 -56.33
N THR A 88 -23.40 -43.68 -55.30
CA THR A 88 -23.01 -45.09 -55.44
C THR A 88 -24.26 -45.86 -55.86
N GLU A 89 -24.08 -46.71 -56.85
CA GLU A 89 -25.08 -47.65 -57.36
C GLU A 89 -25.58 -48.60 -56.27
N GLU A 90 -26.86 -48.96 -56.31
CA GLU A 90 -27.37 -50.34 -56.20
C GLU A 90 -28.92 -50.33 -56.14
N TYR A 91 -29.56 -50.66 -57.27
CA TYR A 91 -30.56 -51.74 -57.47
C TYR A 91 -31.30 -51.58 -58.80
#